data_AF-A0A1A8QUZ1-F1
#
_entry.id   AF-A0A1A8QUZ1-F1
#
_cell.length_a   1.000
_cell.length_b   1.000
_cell.length_c   1.000
_cell.angle_alpha   90.00
_cell.angle_beta   90.00
_cell.angle_gamma   90.00
#
_symmetry.space_group_name_H-M   'P 1'
#
loop_
_entity.id
_entity.type
_entity.pdbx_description
1 polymer ?
#
loop_
_entity_poly.entity_id
_entity_poly.type
_entity_poly.pdbx_seq_one_letter_code
_entity_poly.pdbx_strand_id
1 'polypeptide(L)'
;HNARLVSPSLFHRIKDDHLLIYRATSKDSGAYRCEVTNRFNETKVFSSNSSEVVITVKDLVSEPSILVTVLKEEDHSYSAVVTCQTDRGHLPITFLLYGT
;
A
#
# COMPACT_ATOMS: atom_id res chain seq x y z
N HIS A 1 3.37 -21.55 -3.00
CA HIS A 1 3.27 -20.20 -2.42
C HIS A 1 3.64 -20.27 -0.96
N ASN A 2 4.80 -19.73 -0.58
CA ASN A 2 5.31 -19.81 0.79
C ASN A 2 4.63 -18.73 1.63
N ALA A 3 3.66 -19.12 2.46
CA ALA A 3 3.06 -18.22 3.43
C ALA A 3 4.13 -17.83 4.46
N ARG A 4 4.37 -16.52 4.61
CA ARG A 4 5.31 -15.99 5.60
C ARG A 4 4.53 -15.51 6.81
N LEU A 5 4.87 -16.02 8.00
CA LEU A 5 4.31 -15.51 9.24
C LEU A 5 4.67 -14.04 9.42
N VAL A 6 3.67 -13.23 9.75
CA VAL A 6 3.88 -11.82 10.13
C VAL A 6 4.68 -11.82 11.42
N SER A 7 5.83 -11.13 11.41
CA SER A 7 6.71 -11.06 12.58
C SER A 7 6.34 -9.85 13.43
N PRO A 8 6.22 -10.00 14.77
CA PRO A 8 6.00 -8.87 15.65
C PRO A 8 7.10 -7.81 15.51
N SER A 9 6.70 -6.55 15.43
CA SER A 9 7.61 -5.40 15.35
C SER A 9 6.97 -4.18 16.00
N LEU A 10 7.71 -3.06 16.08
CA LEU A 10 7.15 -1.79 16.57
C LEU A 10 5.87 -1.39 15.82
N PHE A 11 5.80 -1.74 14.53
CA PHE A 11 4.69 -1.41 13.65
C PHE A 11 3.68 -2.55 13.48
N HIS A 12 4.03 -3.80 13.82
CA HIS A 12 3.13 -4.96 13.71
C HIS A 12 2.91 -5.57 15.09
N ARG A 13 1.73 -5.37 15.67
CA ARG A 13 1.33 -6.00 16.94
C ARG A 13 0.36 -7.12 16.69
N ILE A 14 0.77 -8.34 17.04
CA ILE A 14 -0.09 -9.51 17.05
C ILE A 14 -0.56 -9.72 18.49
N LYS A 15 -1.87 -9.80 18.68
CA LYS A 15 -2.48 -10.16 19.96
C LYS A 15 -3.62 -11.12 19.69
N ASP A 16 -3.47 -12.35 20.16
CA ASP A 16 -4.47 -13.43 20.06
C ASP A 16 -4.99 -13.57 18.61
N ASP A 17 -6.19 -13.08 18.35
CA ASP A 17 -6.92 -13.15 17.08
C ASP A 17 -6.80 -11.88 16.21
N HIS A 18 -5.98 -10.90 16.62
CA HIS A 18 -5.83 -9.62 15.94
C HIS A 18 -4.39 -9.33 15.51
N LEU A 19 -4.23 -8.81 14.30
CA LEU A 19 -3.01 -8.14 13.83
C LEU A 19 -3.30 -6.65 13.66
N LEU A 20 -2.60 -5.80 14.41
CA LEU A 20 -2.64 -4.36 14.29
C LEU A 20 -1.36 -3.85 13.62
N ILE A 21 -1.52 -3.20 12.47
CA ILE A 21 -0.42 -2.59 11.70
C ILE A 21 -0.47 -1.07 11.89
N TYR A 22 0.46 -0.52 12.67
CA TYR A 22 0.61 0.93 12.86
C TYR A 22 1.32 1.55 11.66
N ARG A 23 0.82 2.71 11.20
CA ARG A 23 1.36 3.43 10.03
C ARG A 23 1.46 2.53 8.81
N ALA A 24 0.38 1.80 8.52
CA ALA A 24 0.31 0.89 7.38
C ALA A 24 0.68 1.62 6.07
N THR A 25 1.45 0.94 5.24
CA THR A 25 1.93 1.40 3.93
C THR A 25 1.57 0.38 2.86
N SER A 26 1.75 0.73 1.59
CA SER A 26 1.58 -0.21 0.47
C SER A 26 2.36 -1.51 0.61
N LYS A 27 3.48 -1.53 1.37
CA LYS A 27 4.28 -2.73 1.67
C LYS A 27 3.56 -3.76 2.53
N ASP A 28 2.53 -3.34 3.27
CA ASP A 28 1.70 -4.23 4.10
C ASP A 28 0.54 -4.84 3.30
N SER A 29 0.43 -4.52 2.00
CA SER A 29 -0.50 -5.18 1.08
C SER A 29 -0.08 -6.62 0.81
N GLY A 30 -1.05 -7.51 0.70
CA GLY A 30 -0.80 -8.93 0.44
C GLY A 30 -1.95 -9.82 0.85
N ALA A 31 -1.76 -11.13 0.69
CA ALA A 31 -2.70 -12.13 1.15
C ALA A 31 -2.49 -12.43 2.64
N TYR A 32 -3.57 -12.38 3.41
CA TYR A 32 -3.60 -12.72 4.82
C TYR A 32 -4.48 -13.95 5.04
N ARG A 33 -4.07 -14.80 5.97
CA ARG A 33 -4.82 -15.99 6.39
C ARG A 33 -4.69 -16.17 7.90
N CYS A 34 -5.76 -16.61 8.54
CA CYS A 34 -5.73 -17.01 9.94
C CYS A 34 -5.47 -18.52 10.04
N GLU A 35 -4.58 -18.92 10.93
CA GLU A 35 -4.37 -20.32 11.34
C GLU A 35 -4.67 -20.43 12.83
N VAL A 36 -5.62 -21.32 13.18
CA VAL A 36 -5.97 -21.60 14.57
C VAL A 36 -5.49 -22.99 14.90
N THR A 37 -4.82 -23.14 16.05
CA THR A 37 -4.37 -24.44 16.56
C THR A 37 -4.98 -24.71 17.93
N ASN A 38 -5.46 -25.93 18.15
CA ASN A 38 -5.93 -26.40 19.45
C ASN A 38 -5.19 -27.68 19.82
N ARG A 39 -4.85 -27.85 21.10
CA ARG A 39 -4.20 -29.02 21.65
C ARG A 39 -5.19 -29.82 22.50
N PHE A 40 -5.46 -31.06 22.08
CA PHE A 40 -6.34 -32.00 22.76
C PHE A 40 -5.53 -33.11 23.41
N ASN A 41 -5.79 -33.39 24.69
CA ASN A 41 -5.07 -34.39 25.50
C ASN A 41 -3.54 -34.26 25.45
N GLU A 42 -3.00 -33.03 25.42
CA GLU A 42 -1.57 -32.70 25.38
C GLU A 42 -0.75 -33.29 24.22
N THR A 43 -1.34 -34.14 23.38
CA THR A 43 -0.64 -34.97 22.39
C THR A 43 -1.18 -34.78 20.98
N LYS A 44 -2.47 -34.44 20.82
CA LYS A 44 -3.07 -34.16 19.50
C LYS A 44 -3.16 -32.66 19.27
N VAL A 45 -2.56 -32.19 18.18
CA VAL A 45 -2.71 -30.80 17.71
C VAL A 45 -3.65 -30.81 16.51
N PHE A 46 -4.72 -30.05 16.59
CA PHE A 46 -5.63 -29.79 15.48
C PHE A 46 -5.38 -28.38 14.95
N SER A 47 -5.19 -28.23 13.65
CA SER A 47 -5.07 -26.93 13.00
C SER A 47 -6.18 -26.75 11.97
N SER A 48 -6.64 -25.51 11.81
CA SER A 48 -7.57 -25.11 10.77
C SER A 48 -7.20 -23.73 10.24
N ASN A 49 -7.44 -23.52 8.94
CA ASN A 49 -7.08 -22.30 8.23
C ASN A 49 -8.33 -21.61 7.69
N SER A 50 -8.33 -20.27 7.70
CA SER A 50 -9.31 -19.49 6.93
C SER A 50 -9.01 -19.54 5.43
N SER A 51 -9.93 -19.05 4.60
CA SER A 51 -9.58 -18.62 3.24
C SER A 51 -8.60 -17.44 3.28
N GLU A 52 -7.79 -17.29 2.23
CA GLU A 52 -6.94 -16.11 2.07
C GLU A 52 -7.78 -14.88 1.68
N VAL A 53 -7.42 -13.73 2.25
CA VAL A 53 -7.99 -12.43 1.91
C VAL A 53 -6.87 -11.52 1.45
N VAL A 54 -7.01 -10.95 0.25
CA VAL A 54 -6.05 -9.98 -0.29
C VAL A 54 -6.40 -8.58 0.21
N ILE A 55 -5.49 -7.98 0.95
CA ILE A 55 -5.61 -6.60 1.44
C ILE A 55 -4.74 -5.69 0.58
N THR A 56 -5.28 -4.53 0.20
CA THR A 56 -4.55 -3.48 -0.50
C THR A 56 -4.54 -2.21 0.34
N VAL A 57 -3.38 -1.84 0.84
CA VAL A 57 -3.16 -0.59 1.57
C VAL A 57 -2.79 0.48 0.55
N LYS A 58 -3.57 1.57 0.51
CA LYS A 58 -3.29 2.71 -0.36
C LYS A 58 -2.40 3.70 0.38
N ASP A 59 -1.25 4.00 -0.18
CA ASP A 59 -0.41 5.08 0.32
C ASP A 59 -1.11 6.43 0.17
N LEU A 60 -0.97 7.27 1.20
CA LEU A 60 -1.42 8.66 1.18
C LEU A 60 -0.76 9.40 0.00
N VAL A 61 -1.59 10.07 -0.80
CA VAL A 61 -1.12 10.94 -1.87
C VAL A 61 -0.42 12.14 -1.23
N SER A 62 0.82 12.42 -1.63
CA SER A 62 1.50 13.64 -1.18
C SER A 62 0.85 14.89 -1.77
N GLU A 63 1.15 16.03 -1.16
CA GLU A 63 0.78 17.33 -1.74
C GLU A 63 1.30 17.43 -3.18
N PRO A 64 0.43 17.72 -4.17
CA PRO A 64 0.84 17.81 -5.56
C PRO A 64 1.66 19.08 -5.80
N SER A 65 2.57 19.02 -6.77
CA SER A 65 3.37 20.16 -7.23
C SER A 65 3.10 20.45 -8.70
N ILE A 66 3.29 21.72 -9.08
CA ILE A 66 3.23 22.17 -10.47
C ILE A 66 4.65 22.32 -10.99
N LEU A 67 4.94 21.65 -12.10
CA LEU A 67 6.15 21.84 -12.87
C LEU A 67 5.83 22.58 -14.17
N VAL A 68 6.66 23.55 -14.55
CA VAL A 68 6.52 24.26 -15.81
C VAL A 68 7.79 24.09 -16.62
N THR A 69 7.66 23.57 -17.83
CA THR A 69 8.77 23.41 -18.77
C THR A 69 8.49 24.27 -20.00
N VAL A 70 9.42 25.18 -20.33
CA VAL A 70 9.34 25.99 -21.55
C VAL A 70 10.14 25.30 -22.64
N LEU A 71 9.51 25.06 -23.79
CA LEU A 71 10.13 24.45 -24.96
C LEU A 71 10.29 25.51 -26.04
N LYS A 72 11.45 25.49 -26.71
CA LYS A 72 11.70 26.32 -27.88
C LYS A 72 11.39 25.51 -29.12
N GLU A 73 10.50 26.03 -29.96
CA GLU A 73 10.07 25.39 -31.20
C GLU A 73 11.01 25.73 -32.36
N GLU A 74 10.94 24.95 -33.43
CA GLU A 74 11.78 25.13 -34.63
C GLU A 74 11.52 26.45 -35.35
N ASP A 75 10.28 26.96 -35.27
CA ASP A 75 9.84 28.24 -35.87
C ASP A 75 10.20 29.47 -35.02
N HIS A 76 11.07 29.31 -34.02
CA HIS A 76 11.44 30.32 -33.02
C HIS A 76 10.30 30.75 -32.09
N SER A 77 9.16 30.05 -32.09
CA SER A 77 8.14 30.22 -31.06
C SER A 77 8.50 29.46 -29.78
N TYR A 78 7.72 29.68 -28.72
CA TYR A 78 7.88 29.01 -27.43
C TYR A 78 6.56 28.40 -26.99
N SER A 79 6.61 27.17 -26.49
CA SER A 79 5.49 26.51 -25.83
C SER A 79 5.81 26.26 -24.35
N ALA A 80 4.78 26.10 -23.53
CA ALA A 80 4.93 25.80 -22.11
C ALA A 80 4.10 24.56 -21.74
N VAL A 81 4.73 23.61 -21.06
CA VAL A 81 4.10 22.41 -20.53
C VAL A 81 3.91 22.58 -19.03
N VAL A 82 2.66 22.59 -18.59
CA VAL A 82 2.29 22.65 -17.16
C VAL A 82 1.93 21.24 -16.70
N THR A 83 2.73 20.69 -15.81
CA THR A 83 2.60 19.33 -15.30
C THR A 83 2.17 19.36 -13.85
N CYS A 84 1.05 18.71 -13.52
CA CYS A 84 0.68 18.40 -12.13
C CYS A 84 1.25 17.03 -11.78
N GLN A 85 2.07 16.95 -10.73
CA GLN A 85 2.73 15.72 -10.30
C GLN A 85 2.66 15.52 -8.79
N THR A 86 2.84 14.29 -8.33
CA THR A 86 2.94 13.92 -6.91
C THR A 86 4.04 12.88 -6.73
N ASP A 87 4.84 13.01 -5.67
CA ASP A 87 5.95 12.10 -5.39
C ASP A 87 5.48 10.77 -4.77
N ARG A 88 4.31 10.78 -4.12
CA ARG A 88 3.72 9.64 -3.41
C ARG A 88 2.21 9.53 -3.70
N GLY A 89 1.73 8.30 -3.71
CA GLY A 89 0.34 7.94 -3.88
C GLY A 89 0.19 6.52 -4.44
N HIS A 90 -0.92 5.85 -4.16
CA HIS A 90 -1.22 4.53 -4.71
C HIS A 90 -2.33 4.61 -5.76
N LEU A 91 -2.18 3.87 -6.86
CA LEU A 91 -3.10 3.87 -7.99
C LEU A 91 -4.52 3.38 -7.63
N PRO A 92 -5.55 3.81 -8.39
CA PRO A 92 -5.48 4.85 -9.44
C PRO A 92 -5.43 6.26 -8.84
N ILE A 93 -4.54 7.11 -9.37
CA ILE A 93 -4.43 8.53 -9.01
C ILE A 93 -5.11 9.36 -10.10
N THR A 94 -5.91 10.35 -9.71
CA THR A 94 -6.58 11.27 -10.63
C THR A 94 -5.99 12.66 -10.46
N PHE A 95 -5.51 13.25 -11.55
CA PHE A 95 -4.99 14.63 -11.58
C PHE A 95 -6.04 15.57 -12.18
N LEU A 96 -6.29 16.69 -11.50
CA LEU A 96 -7.12 17.79 -12.01
C LEU A 96 -6.25 19.04 -12.03
N LEU A 97 -6.12 19.66 -13.21
CA LEU A 97 -5.32 20.86 -13.42
C LEU A 97 -6.25 22.02 -13.81
N TYR A 98 -6.16 23.13 -13.08
CA TYR A 98 -6.95 24.33 -13.31
C TYR A 98 -6.04 25.49 -13.70
N GLY A 99 -6.41 26.24 -14.74
CA GLY A 99 -5.79 27.51 -15.11
C GLY A 99 -6.69 28.68 -14.70
N THR A 100 -6.10 29.80 -14.31
CA THR A 100 -6.78 31.05 -13.94
C THR A 100 -6.52 32.15 -14.94
#